data_AF-A0A068R2H2-F1
#
_entry.id   AF-A0A068R2H2-F1
#
_cell.length_a   1.000
_cell.length_b   1.000
_cell.length_c   1.000
_cell.angle_alpha   90.00
_cell.angle_beta   90.00
_cell.angle_gamma   90.00
#
_symmetry.space_group_name_H-M   'P 1'
#
loop_
_entity.id
_entity.type
_entity.pdbx_description
1 polymer ?
#
loop_
_entity_poly.entity_id
_entity_poly.type
_entity_poly.pdbx_seq_one_letter_code
_entity_poly.pdbx_strand_id
1 'polypeptide(L)'
;MLLPNSKDLSSDFSPAVLSLFVTTDHFDLDGLASVYSLLSPKHAQDHKQLLIDIARFGDFSCGYNPRARRLAFALNTIAVQTSNIIRTLPNESLRIAALFKTMLPALRDLLDASVIQETLWRDAEQQHSETEALLNHQDVIVEQYPEIDLAIFRLPIYSDTPVSQRYLGFSPISFHNRTLLSTIAIVTQNDIVIQQRYEGWVELSSSAPRPRRDLSIFAQALRASETKDCCWHYDGIQHIMPRLGCDTAQRSSLPIETIISELKHFLSIAPAAWSPSVYSTS
;
A
#
# COMPACT_ATOMS: atom_id res chain seq x y z
N MET A 1 17.61 -4.62 22.61
CA MET A 1 17.99 -3.79 23.77
C MET A 1 17.58 -4.56 25.02
N LEU A 2 18.53 -4.89 25.90
CA LEU A 2 18.29 -5.62 27.14
C LEU A 2 17.49 -4.74 28.12
N LEU A 3 16.45 -5.32 28.73
CA LEU A 3 15.76 -4.75 29.89
C LEU A 3 16.04 -5.64 31.11
N PRO A 4 16.50 -5.10 32.24
CA PRO A 4 16.37 -5.76 33.53
C PRO A 4 15.26 -5.10 34.35
N ASN A 5 14.32 -5.90 34.84
CA ASN A 5 14.13 -6.08 36.28
C ASN A 5 13.02 -7.09 36.54
N SER A 6 13.45 -8.23 37.05
CA SER A 6 12.65 -9.22 37.73
C SER A 6 12.22 -8.70 39.09
N LYS A 7 10.95 -8.94 39.44
CA LYS A 7 10.58 -9.56 40.72
C LYS A 7 9.17 -10.09 40.64
N ASP A 8 9.02 -11.29 41.19
CA ASP A 8 7.82 -12.10 41.39
C ASP A 8 7.19 -12.73 40.15
N LEU A 9 7.77 -13.87 39.76
CA LEU A 9 7.08 -15.08 39.28
C LEU A 9 8.10 -16.24 39.37
N SER A 10 8.42 -16.67 40.59
CA SER A 10 9.08 -17.96 40.84
C SER A 10 8.07 -18.88 41.53
N SER A 11 7.50 -19.84 40.83
CA SER A 11 8.06 -21.19 40.77
C SER A 11 7.31 -22.00 39.71
N ASP A 12 8.04 -22.92 39.07
CA ASP A 12 7.65 -23.82 37.97
C ASP A 12 7.95 -23.38 36.54
N PHE A 13 9.24 -23.25 36.19
CA PHE A 13 9.66 -23.49 34.80
C PHE A 13 10.98 -24.26 34.73
N SER A 14 10.89 -25.45 34.13
CA SER A 14 11.99 -26.36 33.77
C SER A 14 12.95 -25.70 32.75
N PRO A 15 14.26 -26.02 32.74
CA PRO A 15 15.27 -25.30 31.97
C PRO A 15 15.30 -25.75 30.51
N ALA A 16 14.44 -25.16 29.69
CA ALA A 16 14.61 -25.02 28.24
C ALA A 16 13.77 -23.84 27.74
N VAL A 17 14.00 -22.64 28.30
CA VAL A 17 13.43 -21.42 27.71
C VAL A 17 14.27 -21.08 26.49
N LEU A 18 13.86 -21.59 25.33
CA LEU A 18 14.27 -21.03 24.06
C LEU A 18 13.84 -19.56 24.06
N SER A 19 14.80 -18.65 24.20
CA SER A 19 14.56 -17.23 24.02
C SER A 19 14.29 -17.00 22.53
N LEU A 20 13.01 -16.93 22.17
CA LEU A 20 12.60 -16.57 20.83
C LEU A 20 12.85 -15.07 20.64
N PHE A 21 13.88 -14.73 19.86
CA PHE A 21 14.10 -13.37 19.40
C PHE A 21 13.53 -13.24 17.99
N VAL A 22 12.65 -12.27 17.81
CA VAL A 22 12.14 -11.87 16.49
C VAL A 22 12.69 -10.49 16.19
N THR A 23 13.32 -10.35 15.02
CA THR A 23 13.89 -9.09 14.55
C THR A 23 13.22 -8.67 13.24
N THR A 24 12.97 -7.38 13.10
CA THR A 24 12.47 -6.73 11.88
C THR A 24 13.12 -5.37 11.77
N ASP A 25 13.37 -4.92 10.55
CA ASP A 25 14.00 -3.64 10.22
C ASP A 25 12.99 -2.54 9.87
N HIS A 26 11.70 -2.87 9.74
CA HIS A 26 10.61 -1.92 9.52
C HIS A 26 9.30 -2.38 10.18
N PHE A 27 8.27 -1.53 10.07
CA PHE A 27 6.92 -1.78 10.56
C PHE A 27 5.87 -1.58 9.47
N ASP A 28 5.06 -2.59 9.28
CA ASP A 28 3.88 -2.69 8.41
C ASP A 28 2.93 -3.78 8.96
N LEU A 29 1.79 -3.99 8.29
CA LEU A 29 0.75 -4.88 8.79
C LEU A 29 1.07 -6.36 8.59
N ASP A 30 1.74 -6.74 7.51
CA ASP A 30 2.20 -8.11 7.27
C ASP A 30 3.38 -8.47 8.18
N GLY A 31 4.31 -7.54 8.43
CA GLY A 31 5.34 -7.66 9.45
C GLY A 31 4.74 -7.80 10.85
N LEU A 32 3.72 -7.00 11.19
CA LEU A 32 2.97 -7.15 12.46
C LEU A 32 2.31 -8.53 12.59
N ALA A 33 1.61 -9.00 11.56
CA ALA A 33 0.98 -10.32 11.55
C ALA A 33 2.01 -11.46 11.66
N SER A 34 3.16 -11.32 11.02
CA SER A 34 4.26 -12.30 11.04
C SER A 34 4.92 -12.39 12.42
N VAL A 35 5.31 -11.25 13.00
CA VAL A 35 5.87 -11.18 14.36
C VAL A 35 4.86 -11.73 15.37
N TYR A 36 3.59 -11.36 15.26
CA TYR A 36 2.53 -11.87 16.12
C TYR A 36 2.40 -13.40 16.05
N SER A 37 2.45 -13.96 14.85
CA SER A 37 2.34 -15.41 14.63
C SER A 37 3.48 -16.20 15.28
N LEU A 38 4.68 -15.63 15.34
CA LEU A 38 5.81 -16.25 16.03
C LEU A 38 5.69 -16.16 17.55
N LEU A 39 5.20 -15.03 18.07
CA LEU A 39 5.07 -14.79 19.51
C LEU A 39 3.84 -15.45 20.15
N SER A 40 2.79 -15.70 19.38
CA SER A 40 1.50 -16.23 19.86
C SER A 40 0.92 -17.28 18.89
N PRO A 41 1.64 -18.37 18.60
CA PRO A 41 1.32 -19.27 17.48
C PRO A 41 -0.05 -19.92 17.58
N LYS A 42 -0.51 -20.31 18.78
CA LYS A 42 -1.83 -20.91 18.97
C LYS A 42 -2.95 -19.91 18.63
N HIS A 43 -2.88 -18.71 19.19
CA HIS A 43 -3.88 -17.67 18.96
C HIS A 43 -3.88 -17.18 17.49
N ALA A 44 -2.69 -17.06 16.91
CA ALA A 44 -2.54 -16.75 15.49
C ALA A 44 -3.12 -17.85 14.59
N GLN A 45 -2.95 -19.12 14.97
CA GLN A 45 -3.54 -20.24 14.24
C GLN A 45 -5.08 -20.21 14.29
N ASP A 46 -5.66 -19.86 15.44
CA ASP A 46 -7.12 -19.69 15.59
C ASP A 46 -7.66 -18.53 14.72
N HIS A 47 -6.81 -17.52 14.43
CA HIS A 47 -7.14 -16.34 13.62
C HIS A 47 -6.47 -16.32 12.24
N LYS A 48 -5.97 -17.46 11.76
CA LYS A 48 -5.08 -17.55 10.60
C LYS A 48 -5.58 -16.77 9.37
N GLN A 49 -6.83 -16.98 8.97
CA GLN A 49 -7.36 -16.34 7.77
C GLN A 49 -7.47 -14.82 7.93
N LEU A 50 -7.82 -14.36 9.14
CA LEU A 50 -7.96 -12.94 9.43
C LEU A 50 -6.61 -12.23 9.38
N LEU A 51 -5.56 -12.86 9.90
CA LEU A 51 -4.18 -12.37 9.82
C LEU A 51 -3.69 -12.28 8.37
N ILE A 52 -3.97 -13.31 7.54
CA ILE A 52 -3.63 -13.30 6.11
C ILE A 52 -4.36 -12.15 5.39
N ASP A 53 -5.65 -11.96 5.66
CA ASP A 53 -6.43 -10.90 5.03
C ASP A 53 -5.95 -9.51 5.48
N ILE A 54 -5.58 -9.32 6.76
CA ILE A 54 -5.00 -8.07 7.27
C ILE A 54 -3.67 -7.76 6.56
N ALA A 55 -2.77 -8.73 6.45
CA ALA A 55 -1.51 -8.58 5.73
C ALA A 55 -1.77 -8.20 4.26
N ARG A 56 -2.74 -8.85 3.61
CA ARG A 56 -3.13 -8.53 2.23
C ARG A 56 -3.68 -7.11 2.07
N PHE A 57 -4.48 -6.62 3.02
CA PHE A 57 -4.95 -5.23 3.01
C PHE A 57 -3.81 -4.23 3.26
N GLY A 58 -2.77 -4.61 4.01
CA GLY A 58 -1.58 -3.78 4.23
C GLY A 58 -0.81 -3.52 2.95
N ASP A 59 -0.20 -4.55 2.37
CA ASP A 59 0.79 -4.34 1.30
C ASP A 59 0.15 -4.24 -0.08
N PHE A 60 -0.82 -5.11 -0.32
CA PHE A 60 -1.46 -5.22 -1.63
C PHE A 60 -2.67 -4.32 -1.75
N SER A 61 -3.17 -3.77 -0.63
CA SER A 61 -4.39 -2.98 -0.60
C SER A 61 -5.51 -3.68 -1.38
N CYS A 62 -5.76 -4.96 -1.15
CA CYS A 62 -6.79 -5.70 -1.87
C CYS A 62 -7.45 -6.76 -1.00
N GLY A 63 -8.62 -7.24 -1.42
CA GLY A 63 -9.41 -8.23 -0.69
C GLY A 63 -10.86 -7.82 -0.48
N TYR A 64 -11.66 -8.77 0.01
CA TYR A 64 -13.11 -8.64 0.09
C TYR A 64 -13.69 -8.89 1.49
N ASN A 65 -12.88 -9.32 2.46
CA ASN A 65 -13.34 -9.59 3.82
C ASN A 65 -13.58 -8.27 4.58
N PRO A 66 -14.84 -7.89 4.91
CA PRO A 66 -15.11 -6.60 5.54
C PRO A 66 -14.55 -6.50 6.95
N ARG A 67 -14.51 -7.62 7.70
CA ARG A 67 -13.94 -7.63 9.06
C ARG A 67 -12.44 -7.37 9.00
N ALA A 68 -11.72 -8.06 8.11
CA ALA A 68 -10.29 -7.86 7.93
C ALA A 68 -9.95 -6.44 7.46
N ARG A 69 -10.75 -5.87 6.55
CA ARG A 69 -10.56 -4.49 6.08
C ARG A 69 -10.70 -3.48 7.22
N ARG A 70 -11.75 -3.59 8.04
CA ARG A 70 -11.96 -2.72 9.21
C ARG A 70 -10.85 -2.89 10.25
N LEU A 71 -10.33 -4.11 10.44
CA LEU A 71 -9.17 -4.36 11.30
C LEU A 71 -7.93 -3.68 10.75
N ALA A 72 -7.64 -3.81 9.45
CA ALA A 72 -6.51 -3.13 8.82
C ALA A 72 -6.61 -1.60 8.97
N PHE A 73 -7.79 -1.02 8.77
CA PHE A 73 -8.03 0.41 9.02
C PHE A 73 -7.82 0.78 10.49
N ALA A 74 -8.36 0.00 11.42
CA ALA A 74 -8.18 0.26 12.84
C ALA A 74 -6.70 0.19 13.26
N LEU A 75 -5.97 -0.82 12.79
CA LEU A 75 -4.54 -0.99 13.06
C LEU A 75 -3.73 0.17 12.46
N ASN A 76 -4.03 0.60 11.23
CA ASN A 76 -3.38 1.76 10.62
C ASN A 76 -3.64 3.04 11.42
N THR A 77 -4.87 3.26 11.89
CA THR A 77 -5.19 4.41 12.76
C THR A 77 -4.37 4.39 14.05
N ILE A 78 -4.27 3.24 14.73
CA ILE A 78 -3.46 3.10 15.94
C ILE A 78 -1.97 3.29 15.64
N ALA A 79 -1.47 2.75 14.52
CA ALA A 79 -0.08 2.88 14.11
C ALA A 79 0.29 4.35 13.83
N VAL A 80 -0.58 5.11 13.16
CA VAL A 80 -0.39 6.55 12.91
C VAL A 80 -0.40 7.35 14.21
N GLN A 81 -1.37 7.10 15.09
CA GLN A 81 -1.43 7.73 16.40
C GLN A 81 -0.18 7.45 17.23
N THR A 82 0.27 6.20 17.24
CA THR A 82 1.48 5.77 17.95
C THR A 82 2.72 6.44 17.36
N SER A 83 2.85 6.45 16.03
CA SER A 83 3.96 7.09 15.31
C SER A 83 4.09 8.57 15.66
N ASN A 84 2.95 9.28 15.78
CA ASN A 84 2.93 10.69 16.17
C ASN A 84 3.44 10.92 17.60
N ILE A 85 3.10 10.03 18.54
CA ILE A 85 3.54 10.09 19.94
C ILE A 85 5.04 9.84 20.04
N ILE A 86 5.56 8.83 19.33
CA ILE A 86 6.96 8.40 19.42
C ILE A 86 7.90 9.13 18.46
N ARG A 87 7.39 10.09 17.67
CA ARG A 87 8.15 10.81 16.63
C ARG A 87 9.43 11.45 17.14
N THR A 88 9.46 11.85 18.42
CA THR A 88 10.61 12.51 19.06
C THR A 88 11.71 11.55 19.51
N LEU A 89 11.49 10.23 19.44
CA LEU A 89 12.53 9.26 19.77
C LEU A 89 13.70 9.38 18.78
N PRO A 90 14.95 9.29 19.27
CA PRO A 90 16.13 9.68 18.48
C PRO A 90 16.54 8.65 17.42
N ASN A 91 16.10 7.40 17.53
CA ASN A 91 16.53 6.30 16.66
C ASN A 91 15.32 5.56 16.07
N GLU A 92 15.38 5.27 14.77
CA GLU A 92 14.39 4.46 14.04
C GLU A 92 14.15 3.09 14.68
N SER A 93 15.19 2.38 15.09
CA SER A 93 15.03 1.07 15.75
C SER A 93 14.25 1.18 17.07
N LEU A 94 14.38 2.30 17.80
CA LEU A 94 13.59 2.54 19.01
C LEU A 94 12.13 2.87 18.67
N ARG A 95 11.90 3.60 17.56
CA ARG A 95 10.55 3.88 17.07
C ARG A 95 9.83 2.61 16.62
N ILE A 96 10.48 1.77 15.82
CA ILE A 96 9.96 0.48 15.38
C ILE A 96 9.64 -0.40 16.60
N ALA A 97 10.58 -0.53 17.55
CA ALA A 97 10.34 -1.31 18.76
C ALA A 97 9.16 -0.79 19.59
N ALA A 98 9.00 0.54 19.69
CA ALA A 98 7.88 1.16 20.39
C ALA A 98 6.53 0.96 19.65
N LEU A 99 6.54 0.96 18.31
CA LEU A 99 5.38 0.58 17.49
C LEU A 99 4.97 -0.85 17.80
N PHE A 100 5.87 -1.83 17.66
CA PHE A 100 5.55 -3.23 17.97
C PHE A 100 5.06 -3.43 19.41
N LYS A 101 5.67 -2.73 20.38
CA LYS A 101 5.24 -2.77 21.78
C LYS A 101 3.79 -2.35 21.98
N THR A 102 3.31 -1.40 21.17
CA THR A 102 1.92 -0.90 21.23
C THR A 102 0.99 -1.75 20.37
N MET A 103 1.45 -2.15 19.19
CA MET A 103 0.65 -2.78 18.15
C MET A 103 0.39 -4.27 18.42
N LEU A 104 1.32 -4.99 19.07
CA LEU A 104 1.14 -6.42 19.34
C LEU A 104 -0.03 -6.70 20.32
N PRO A 105 -0.16 -6.01 21.48
CA PRO A 105 -1.36 -6.15 22.32
C PRO A 105 -2.63 -5.67 21.60
N ALA A 106 -2.57 -4.56 20.86
CA ALA A 106 -3.72 -4.03 20.14
C ALA A 106 -4.23 -5.01 19.08
N LEU A 107 -3.34 -5.65 18.31
CA LEU A 107 -3.70 -6.71 17.36
C LEU A 107 -4.40 -7.87 18.07
N ARG A 108 -3.83 -8.37 19.17
CA ARG A 108 -4.44 -9.46 19.96
C ARG A 108 -5.88 -9.12 20.36
N ASP A 109 -6.07 -7.97 20.98
CA ASP A 109 -7.38 -7.54 21.50
C ASP A 109 -8.38 -7.36 20.35
N LEU A 110 -7.94 -6.80 19.23
CA LEU A 110 -8.78 -6.58 18.05
C LEU A 110 -9.17 -7.87 17.32
N LEU A 111 -8.31 -8.90 17.32
CA LEU A 111 -8.64 -10.20 16.76
C LEU A 111 -9.78 -10.88 17.54
N ASP A 112 -9.74 -10.78 18.87
CA ASP A 112 -10.76 -11.36 19.77
C ASP A 112 -12.03 -10.50 19.86
N ALA A 113 -11.95 -9.21 19.49
CA ALA A 113 -13.08 -8.30 19.55
C ALA A 113 -14.22 -8.70 18.60
N SER A 114 -15.43 -8.78 19.16
CA SER A 114 -16.67 -8.93 18.37
C SER A 114 -17.07 -7.63 17.66
N VAL A 115 -16.72 -6.48 18.26
CA VAL A 115 -17.01 -5.14 17.75
C VAL A 115 -15.75 -4.29 17.86
N ILE A 116 -15.37 -3.67 16.74
CA ILE A 116 -14.23 -2.74 16.68
C ILE A 116 -14.79 -1.32 16.82
N GLN A 117 -14.18 -0.51 17.68
CA GLN A 117 -14.59 0.88 17.86
C GLN A 117 -14.61 1.63 16.52
N GLU A 118 -15.77 2.20 16.18
CA GLU A 118 -15.99 2.84 14.87
C GLU A 118 -15.03 3.98 14.58
N THR A 119 -14.62 4.72 15.62
CA THR A 119 -13.64 5.82 15.50
C THR A 119 -12.30 5.40 14.93
N LEU A 120 -11.96 4.11 14.95
CA LEU A 120 -10.70 3.59 14.44
C LEU A 120 -10.75 3.30 12.93
N TRP A 121 -11.93 3.08 12.33
CA TRP A 121 -12.04 2.57 10.95
C TRP A 121 -13.09 3.27 10.08
N ARG A 122 -14.05 3.97 10.66
CA ARG A 122 -15.23 4.50 9.94
C ARG A 122 -14.85 5.42 8.80
N ASP A 123 -13.95 6.37 9.02
CA ASP A 123 -13.61 7.38 8.01
C ASP A 123 -12.94 6.72 6.78
N ALA A 124 -12.05 5.74 7.00
CA ALA A 124 -11.43 4.97 5.93
C ALA A 124 -12.42 4.04 5.21
N GLU A 125 -13.37 3.43 5.93
CA GLU A 125 -14.45 2.63 5.33
C GLU A 125 -15.42 3.48 4.52
N GLN A 126 -15.71 4.70 4.97
CA GLN A 126 -16.51 5.66 4.23
C GLN A 126 -15.82 6.03 2.90
N GLN A 127 -14.55 6.42 2.95
CA GLN A 127 -13.75 6.72 1.76
C GLN A 127 -13.72 5.52 0.78
N HIS A 128 -13.55 4.31 1.29
CA HIS A 128 -13.62 3.09 0.47
C HIS A 128 -15.00 2.92 -0.17
N SER A 129 -16.08 3.07 0.60
CA SER A 129 -17.46 2.92 0.11
C SER A 129 -17.81 3.97 -0.93
N GLU A 130 -17.38 5.21 -0.74
CA GLU A 130 -17.55 6.30 -1.71
C GLU A 130 -16.77 6.03 -3.00
N THR A 131 -15.55 5.50 -2.88
CA THR A 131 -14.75 5.09 -4.05
C THR A 131 -15.40 3.93 -4.79
N GLU A 132 -15.92 2.92 -4.09
CA GLU A 132 -16.67 1.81 -4.70
C GLU A 132 -17.92 2.31 -5.46
N ALA A 133 -18.70 3.19 -4.84
CA ALA A 133 -19.89 3.76 -5.46
C ALA A 133 -19.54 4.54 -6.74
N LEU A 134 -18.47 5.33 -6.69
CA LEU A 134 -17.92 6.03 -7.85
C LEU A 134 -17.52 5.04 -8.96
N LEU A 135 -16.72 4.01 -8.67
CA LEU A 135 -16.23 3.07 -9.68
C LEU A 135 -17.33 2.18 -10.27
N ASN A 136 -18.48 2.08 -9.62
CA ASN A 136 -19.65 1.39 -10.13
C ASN A 136 -20.60 2.31 -10.94
N HIS A 137 -20.29 3.60 -11.05
CA HIS A 137 -21.07 4.54 -11.86
C HIS A 137 -20.96 4.19 -13.35
N GLN A 138 -22.08 4.30 -14.09
CA GLN A 138 -22.14 3.93 -15.51
C GLN A 138 -21.19 4.74 -16.42
N ASP A 139 -20.83 5.95 -16.00
CA ASP A 139 -19.93 6.83 -16.75
C ASP A 139 -18.44 6.55 -16.46
N VAL A 140 -18.12 5.60 -15.59
CA VAL A 140 -16.74 5.13 -15.40
C VAL A 140 -16.39 4.15 -16.50
N ILE A 141 -15.27 4.42 -17.18
CA ILE A 141 -14.73 3.52 -18.21
C ILE A 141 -13.45 2.89 -17.65
N VAL A 142 -13.38 1.56 -17.72
CA VAL A 142 -12.17 0.79 -17.36
C VAL A 142 -11.64 0.12 -18.62
N GLU A 143 -10.46 0.55 -19.07
CA GLU A 143 -9.74 -0.08 -20.17
C GLU A 143 -8.60 -0.92 -19.59
N GLN A 144 -8.39 -2.13 -20.12
CA GLN A 144 -7.29 -3.00 -19.69
C GLN A 144 -6.46 -3.41 -20.89
N TYR A 145 -5.14 -3.27 -20.74
CA TYR A 145 -4.12 -3.57 -21.74
C TYR A 145 -3.09 -4.54 -21.14
N PRO A 146 -3.44 -5.84 -21.02
CA PRO A 146 -2.56 -6.83 -20.37
C PRO A 146 -1.19 -6.97 -21.04
N GLU A 147 -1.11 -6.77 -22.36
CA GLU A 147 0.11 -6.84 -23.17
C GLU A 147 1.13 -5.75 -22.83
N ILE A 148 0.73 -4.70 -22.12
CA ILE A 148 1.61 -3.65 -21.56
C ILE A 148 1.46 -3.47 -20.05
N ASP A 149 0.70 -4.35 -19.37
CA ASP A 149 0.42 -4.32 -17.93
C ASP A 149 -0.18 -2.98 -17.43
N LEU A 150 -1.14 -2.45 -18.19
CA LEU A 150 -1.78 -1.16 -17.92
C LEU A 150 -3.30 -1.29 -17.79
N ALA A 151 -3.85 -0.84 -16.66
CA ALA A 151 -5.27 -0.54 -16.51
C ALA A 151 -5.49 0.99 -16.52
N ILE A 152 -6.51 1.46 -17.23
CA ILE A 152 -6.89 2.89 -17.27
C ILE A 152 -8.29 3.01 -16.70
N PHE A 153 -8.44 3.78 -15.63
CA PHE A 153 -9.72 4.13 -15.04
C PHE A 153 -10.05 5.58 -15.40
N ARG A 154 -11.09 5.79 -16.20
CA ARG A 154 -11.60 7.11 -16.54
C ARG A 154 -12.79 7.42 -15.65
N LEU A 155 -12.63 8.43 -14.81
CA LEU A 155 -13.60 8.83 -13.81
C LEU A 155 -14.39 10.04 -14.33
N PRO A 156 -15.73 10.09 -14.14
CA PRO A 156 -16.57 11.21 -14.58
C PRO A 156 -16.41 12.47 -13.71
N ILE A 157 -15.37 12.52 -12.88
CA ILE A 157 -15.24 13.47 -11.79
C ILE A 157 -14.68 14.80 -12.30
N TYR A 158 -15.40 15.87 -11.96
CA TYR A 158 -14.90 17.23 -11.87
C TYR A 158 -14.48 17.46 -10.42
N SER A 159 -13.21 17.24 -10.09
CA SER A 159 -12.76 17.52 -8.73
C SER A 159 -11.57 18.45 -8.73
N ASP A 160 -11.67 19.46 -7.88
CA ASP A 160 -10.57 20.28 -7.40
C ASP A 160 -9.78 19.53 -6.29
N THR A 161 -9.77 18.19 -6.31
CA THR A 161 -9.02 17.40 -5.32
C THR A 161 -7.54 17.73 -5.45
N PRO A 162 -6.80 17.84 -4.33
CA PRO A 162 -5.38 18.12 -4.38
C PRO A 162 -4.66 17.05 -5.20
N VAL A 163 -4.16 17.46 -6.36
CA VAL A 163 -3.50 16.66 -7.40
C VAL A 163 -2.31 15.84 -6.86
N SER A 164 -1.76 16.24 -5.72
CA SER A 164 -0.58 15.62 -5.08
C SER A 164 -0.87 14.33 -4.29
N GLN A 165 -2.13 13.92 -4.10
CA GLN A 165 -2.43 12.70 -3.35
C GLN A 165 -2.30 11.41 -4.19
N ARG A 166 -1.79 10.35 -3.57
CA ARG A 166 -1.80 9.00 -4.17
C ARG A 166 -3.24 8.58 -4.47
N TYR A 167 -3.46 8.01 -5.65
CA TYR A 167 -4.78 7.58 -6.11
C TYR A 167 -5.81 8.72 -6.11
N LEU A 168 -5.36 9.99 -6.23
CA LEU A 168 -6.21 11.19 -6.15
C LEU A 168 -7.03 11.27 -4.84
N GLY A 169 -6.55 10.65 -3.76
CA GLY A 169 -7.27 10.57 -2.50
C GLY A 169 -8.38 9.51 -2.46
N PHE A 170 -8.51 8.67 -3.48
CA PHE A 170 -9.43 7.52 -3.48
C PHE A 170 -8.82 6.30 -2.79
N SER A 171 -9.68 5.35 -2.41
CA SER A 171 -9.23 4.10 -1.82
C SER A 171 -8.52 3.21 -2.85
N PRO A 172 -7.23 2.83 -2.64
CA PRO A 172 -6.52 1.94 -3.56
C PRO A 172 -7.18 0.56 -3.68
N ILE A 173 -7.85 0.10 -2.60
CA ILE A 173 -8.58 -1.17 -2.55
C ILE A 173 -9.58 -1.30 -3.70
N SER A 174 -10.27 -0.21 -4.00
CA SER A 174 -11.30 -0.20 -5.03
C SER A 174 -10.74 -0.39 -6.45
N PHE A 175 -9.55 0.13 -6.74
CA PHE A 175 -8.88 -0.08 -8.02
C PHE A 175 -8.26 -1.47 -8.08
N HIS A 176 -7.55 -1.88 -7.03
CA HIS A 176 -6.78 -3.13 -7.02
C HIS A 176 -7.68 -4.37 -7.08
N ASN A 177 -8.90 -4.30 -6.55
CA ASN A 177 -9.87 -5.38 -6.67
C ASN A 177 -10.45 -5.56 -8.10
N ARG A 178 -10.35 -4.55 -8.97
CA ARG A 178 -10.94 -4.56 -10.32
C ARG A 178 -9.99 -4.97 -11.43
N THR A 179 -8.69 -5.01 -11.16
CA THR A 179 -7.68 -5.39 -12.15
C THR A 179 -6.53 -6.13 -11.49
N LEU A 180 -5.91 -7.05 -12.23
CA LEU A 180 -4.67 -7.71 -11.84
C LEU A 180 -3.43 -6.99 -12.38
N LEU A 181 -3.60 -5.94 -13.18
CA LEU A 181 -2.50 -5.22 -13.82
C LEU A 181 -1.77 -4.34 -12.81
N SER A 182 -0.44 -4.27 -12.92
CA SER A 182 0.43 -3.62 -11.94
C SER A 182 0.58 -2.11 -12.17
N THR A 183 0.35 -1.62 -13.38
CA THR A 183 0.33 -0.18 -13.68
C THR A 183 -1.11 0.30 -13.85
N ILE A 184 -1.51 1.30 -13.06
CA ILE A 184 -2.85 1.87 -13.07
C ILE A 184 -2.76 3.35 -13.42
N ALA A 185 -3.38 3.76 -14.51
CA ALA A 185 -3.63 5.17 -14.82
C ALA A 185 -5.04 5.55 -14.35
N ILE A 186 -5.14 6.58 -13.52
CA ILE A 186 -6.41 7.15 -13.05
C ILE A 186 -6.56 8.50 -13.71
N VAL A 187 -7.60 8.62 -14.53
CA VAL A 187 -7.85 9.74 -15.41
C VAL A 187 -9.12 10.43 -14.96
N THR A 188 -9.05 11.73 -14.77
CA THR A 188 -10.22 12.61 -14.61
C THR A 188 -10.36 13.48 -15.85
N GLN A 189 -11.30 14.42 -15.87
CA GLN A 189 -11.46 15.30 -17.04
C GLN A 189 -10.20 16.10 -17.39
N ASN A 190 -9.41 16.50 -16.39
CA ASN A 190 -8.30 17.45 -16.59
C ASN A 190 -6.97 16.99 -15.98
N ASP A 191 -6.91 15.75 -15.49
CA ASP A 191 -5.75 15.25 -14.76
C ASP A 191 -5.57 13.74 -14.93
N ILE A 192 -4.33 13.29 -14.74
CA ILE A 192 -3.96 11.88 -14.79
C ILE A 192 -2.85 11.59 -13.77
N VAL A 193 -3.08 10.55 -12.97
CA VAL A 193 -2.07 9.98 -12.08
C VAL A 193 -1.82 8.54 -12.47
N ILE A 194 -0.56 8.16 -12.59
CA ILE A 194 -0.14 6.78 -12.87
C ILE A 194 0.49 6.21 -11.60
N GLN A 195 0.00 5.06 -11.18
CA GLN A 195 0.46 4.31 -10.01
C GLN A 195 1.02 2.98 -10.45
N GLN A 196 2.18 2.62 -9.91
CA GLN A 196 2.68 1.24 -10.00
C GLN A 196 2.46 0.55 -8.66
N ARG A 197 1.83 -0.62 -8.70
CA ARG A 197 1.44 -1.38 -7.51
C ARG A 197 2.59 -2.16 -6.90
N TYR A 198 2.39 -2.56 -5.65
CA TYR A 198 3.36 -3.29 -4.83
C TYR A 198 3.77 -4.62 -5.47
N GLU A 199 2.84 -5.30 -6.15
CA GLU A 199 3.10 -6.57 -6.85
C GLU A 199 4.26 -6.46 -7.86
N GLY A 200 4.45 -5.29 -8.49
CA GLY A 200 5.58 -5.07 -9.41
C GLY A 200 6.94 -4.88 -8.73
N TRP A 201 6.97 -4.80 -7.39
CA TRP A 201 8.18 -4.64 -6.58
C TRP A 201 8.67 -5.98 -6.01
N VAL A 202 7.75 -6.84 -5.53
CA VAL A 202 8.06 -8.08 -4.80
C VAL A 202 8.03 -9.35 -5.66
N GLU A 203 8.78 -10.37 -5.24
CA GLU A 203 8.65 -11.71 -5.81
C GLU A 203 7.40 -12.38 -5.21
N LEU A 204 6.53 -12.89 -6.08
CA LEU A 204 5.32 -13.60 -5.69
C LEU A 204 5.48 -15.08 -6.00
N SER A 205 5.14 -15.95 -5.04
CA SER A 205 5.10 -17.40 -5.28
C SER A 205 3.90 -17.83 -6.13
N SER A 206 2.85 -17.01 -6.17
CA SER A 206 1.59 -17.31 -6.86
C SER A 206 1.60 -16.93 -8.34
N SER A 207 2.47 -16.01 -8.75
CA SER A 207 2.53 -15.50 -10.13
C SER A 207 3.86 -14.78 -10.36
N ALA A 208 4.24 -14.59 -11.61
CA ALA A 208 5.36 -13.72 -11.98
C ALA A 208 4.80 -12.43 -12.59
N PRO A 209 4.68 -11.33 -11.80
CA PRO A 209 4.26 -10.04 -12.32
C PRO A 209 5.18 -9.59 -13.45
N ARG A 210 4.63 -8.85 -14.41
CA ARG A 210 5.45 -8.23 -15.44
C ARG A 210 6.48 -7.31 -14.76
N PRO A 211 7.77 -7.36 -15.14
CA PRO A 211 8.78 -6.47 -14.56
C PRO A 211 8.38 -4.98 -14.64
N ARG A 212 8.74 -4.18 -13.65
CA ARG A 212 8.34 -2.78 -13.61
C ARG A 212 9.21 -1.93 -14.55
N ARG A 213 8.58 -0.95 -15.21
CA ARG A 213 9.24 0.04 -16.07
C ARG A 213 9.53 1.30 -15.26
N ASP A 214 10.70 1.89 -15.45
CA ASP A 214 11.04 3.17 -14.84
C ASP A 214 10.38 4.31 -15.64
N LEU A 215 9.45 5.03 -15.01
CA LEU A 215 8.73 6.14 -15.64
C LEU A 215 9.54 7.45 -15.63
N SER A 216 10.79 7.45 -15.18
CA SER A 216 11.64 8.66 -15.11
C SER A 216 11.84 9.33 -16.47
N ILE A 217 12.11 8.54 -17.52
CA ILE A 217 12.27 9.04 -18.90
C ILE A 217 10.94 9.62 -19.41
N PHE A 218 9.83 8.93 -19.15
CA PHE A 218 8.50 9.41 -19.51
C PHE A 218 8.17 10.73 -18.79
N ALA A 219 8.45 10.82 -17.49
CA ALA A 219 8.29 12.06 -16.71
C ALA A 219 9.09 13.23 -17.29
N GLN A 220 10.34 12.98 -17.70
CA GLN A 220 11.18 14.00 -18.33
C GLN A 220 10.62 14.45 -19.69
N ALA A 221 10.11 13.52 -20.50
CA ALA A 221 9.47 13.85 -21.77
C ALA A 221 8.21 14.71 -21.58
N LEU A 222 7.39 14.39 -20.57
CA LEU A 222 6.22 15.20 -20.21
C LEU A 222 6.65 16.61 -19.76
N ARG A 223 7.66 16.74 -18.89
CA ARG A 223 8.20 18.05 -18.47
C ARG A 223 8.71 18.88 -19.65
N ALA A 224 9.42 18.25 -20.59
CA ALA A 224 9.99 18.95 -21.75
C ALA A 224 8.90 19.46 -22.72
N SER A 225 7.75 18.78 -22.74
CA SER A 225 6.61 19.13 -23.61
C SER A 225 5.63 20.10 -22.96
N GLU A 226 5.79 20.36 -21.66
CA GLU A 226 4.88 21.18 -20.88
C GLU A 226 5.13 22.68 -21.14
N THR A 227 4.04 23.44 -21.33
CA THR A 227 4.09 24.89 -21.59
C THR A 227 3.54 25.74 -20.44
N LYS A 228 2.93 25.11 -19.43
CA LYS A 228 2.45 25.73 -18.18
C LYS A 228 3.36 25.34 -17.01
N ASP A 229 3.10 25.85 -15.80
CA ASP A 229 3.90 25.51 -14.61
C ASP A 229 3.50 24.14 -14.00
N CYS A 230 3.04 23.18 -14.81
CA CYS A 230 2.85 21.81 -14.32
C CYS A 230 4.20 21.10 -14.18
N CYS A 231 4.47 20.57 -12.98
CA CYS A 231 5.70 19.83 -12.70
C CYS A 231 5.39 18.33 -12.62
N TRP A 232 5.67 17.60 -13.70
CA TRP A 232 5.56 16.14 -13.71
C TRP A 232 6.65 15.51 -12.86
N HIS A 233 6.25 14.77 -11.83
CA HIS A 233 7.16 14.08 -10.93
C HIS A 233 6.89 12.58 -10.94
N TYR A 234 7.97 11.80 -10.93
CA TYR A 234 7.94 10.36 -10.68
C TYR A 234 8.73 10.10 -9.42
N ASP A 235 8.13 9.37 -8.46
CA ASP A 235 8.79 9.04 -7.18
C ASP A 235 10.14 8.33 -7.39
N GLY A 236 10.25 7.54 -8.47
CA GLY A 236 11.44 6.74 -8.79
C GLY A 236 11.19 5.25 -8.63
N ILE A 237 11.86 4.46 -9.47
CA ILE A 237 11.61 3.02 -9.60
C ILE A 237 11.82 2.23 -8.30
N GLN A 238 12.71 2.71 -7.45
CA GLN A 238 13.09 2.12 -6.16
C GLN A 238 11.98 2.19 -5.10
N HIS A 239 10.98 3.07 -5.26
CA HIS A 239 9.89 3.18 -4.30
C HIS A 239 8.96 1.96 -4.41
N ILE A 240 8.39 1.52 -3.28
CA ILE A 240 7.55 0.31 -3.22
C ILE A 240 6.31 0.41 -4.12
N MET A 241 5.71 1.60 -4.18
CA MET A 241 4.55 1.92 -5.01
C MET A 241 4.74 3.33 -5.58
N PRO A 242 5.51 3.51 -6.65
CA PRO A 242 5.83 4.84 -7.15
C PRO A 242 4.66 5.45 -7.93
N ARG A 243 4.46 6.75 -7.72
CA ARG A 243 3.52 7.59 -8.43
C ARG A 243 4.23 8.38 -9.53
N LEU A 244 3.58 8.53 -10.68
CA LEU A 244 3.82 9.60 -11.64
C LEU A 244 2.59 10.51 -11.68
N GLY A 245 2.78 11.82 -11.54
CA GLY A 245 1.70 12.81 -11.71
C GLY A 245 2.24 14.24 -11.68
N CYS A 246 1.35 15.22 -11.83
CA CYS A 246 1.72 16.62 -11.62
C CYS A 246 1.77 16.92 -10.11
N ASP A 247 2.75 17.70 -9.65
CA ASP A 247 2.87 18.06 -8.22
C ASP A 247 2.34 19.46 -7.91
N THR A 248 2.05 20.26 -8.94
CA THR A 248 1.53 21.62 -8.79
C THR A 248 0.01 21.63 -8.88
N ALA A 249 -0.62 22.67 -8.34
CA ALA A 249 -2.04 22.91 -8.53
C ALA A 249 -2.38 23.29 -9.99
N GLN A 250 -1.37 23.56 -10.82
CA GLN A 250 -1.58 23.87 -12.23
C GLN A 250 -1.76 22.60 -13.04
N ARG A 251 -2.77 22.61 -13.90
CA ARG A 251 -3.08 21.51 -14.82
C ARG A 251 -2.07 21.48 -15.96
N SER A 252 -1.77 20.27 -16.43
CA SER A 252 -0.95 20.08 -17.63
C SER A 252 -1.58 20.79 -18.83
N SER A 253 -0.74 21.38 -19.68
CA SER A 253 -1.11 21.88 -21.01
C SER A 253 -1.25 20.76 -22.04
N LEU A 254 -0.77 19.56 -21.74
CA LEU A 254 -0.86 18.41 -22.63
C LEU A 254 -2.27 17.81 -22.60
N PRO A 255 -2.86 17.49 -23.76
CA PRO A 255 -4.11 16.73 -23.79
C PRO A 255 -3.93 15.37 -23.13
N ILE A 256 -4.91 14.97 -22.31
CA ILE A 256 -4.89 13.67 -21.60
C ILE A 256 -4.70 12.51 -22.56
N GLU A 257 -5.37 12.52 -23.72
CA GLU A 257 -5.24 11.46 -24.71
C GLU A 257 -3.83 11.39 -25.32
N THR A 258 -3.13 12.52 -25.41
CA THR A 258 -1.71 12.55 -25.80
C THR A 258 -0.87 11.86 -24.73
N ILE A 259 -1.06 12.20 -23.45
CA ILE A 259 -0.33 11.57 -22.33
C ILE A 259 -0.58 10.05 -22.30
N ILE A 260 -1.83 9.61 -22.47
CA ILE A 260 -2.21 8.19 -22.48
C ILE A 260 -1.58 7.47 -23.68
N SER A 261 -1.60 8.08 -24.87
CA SER A 261 -1.01 7.48 -26.07
C SER A 261 0.50 7.31 -25.91
N GLU A 262 1.19 8.33 -25.40
CA GLU A 262 2.62 8.28 -25.11
C GLU A 262 2.95 7.28 -24.00
N LEU A 263 2.11 7.17 -22.95
CA LEU A 263 2.26 6.15 -21.91
C LEU A 263 2.17 4.72 -22.49
N LYS A 264 1.15 4.47 -23.31
CA LYS A 264 0.96 3.16 -23.97
C LYS A 264 2.16 2.82 -24.85
N HIS A 265 2.62 3.78 -25.65
CA HIS A 265 3.80 3.62 -26.48
C HIS A 265 5.04 3.33 -25.63
N PHE A 266 5.30 4.15 -24.60
CA PHE A 266 6.40 3.97 -23.67
C PHE A 266 6.41 2.58 -23.04
N LEU A 267 5.29 2.12 -22.47
CA LEU A 267 5.20 0.80 -21.83
C LEU A 267 5.36 -0.37 -22.80
N SER A 268 5.10 -0.16 -24.10
CA SER A 268 5.31 -1.18 -25.14
C SER A 268 6.78 -1.38 -25.51
N ILE A 269 7.62 -0.35 -25.40
CA ILE A 269 9.03 -0.38 -25.82
C ILE A 269 10.03 -0.31 -24.66
N ALA A 270 9.62 0.24 -23.52
CA ALA A 270 10.53 0.47 -22.40
C ALA A 270 11.00 -0.87 -21.81
N PRO A 271 12.32 -1.02 -21.61
CA PRO A 271 12.87 -2.22 -21.00
C PRO A 271 12.39 -2.36 -19.56
N ALA A 272 12.46 -3.59 -19.04
CA ALA A 272 12.33 -3.83 -17.62
C ALA A 272 13.44 -3.05 -16.87
N ALA A 273 13.06 -2.24 -15.89
CA ALA A 273 13.99 -1.49 -15.06
C ALA A 273 14.09 -2.08 -13.63
N TRP A 274 13.06 -2.81 -13.21
CA TRP A 274 13.06 -3.56 -11.96
C TRP A 274 12.39 -4.92 -12.20
N SER A 275 13.06 -5.99 -11.78
CA SER A 275 12.49 -7.32 -11.73
C SER A 275 12.70 -7.86 -10.32
N PRO A 276 11.64 -8.32 -9.63
CA PRO A 276 11.81 -8.94 -8.33
C PRO A 276 12.54 -10.29 -8.41
N SER A 277 12.47 -10.94 -9.58
CA SER A 277 12.85 -12.35 -9.80
C SER A 277 14.27 -12.52 -10.37
N VAL A 278 15.22 -11.63 -10.08
CA VAL A 278 16.58 -11.64 -10.69
C VAL A 278 17.35 -12.95 -10.40
N TYR A 279 16.88 -13.77 -9.45
CA TYR A 279 17.55 -15.01 -9.03
C TYR A 279 16.81 -16.31 -9.37
N SER A 280 15.67 -16.27 -10.07
CA SER A 280 14.86 -17.48 -10.32
C SER A 280 15.33 -18.34 -11.52
N THR A 281 16.55 -18.10 -12.02
CA THR A 281 17.23 -19.04 -12.93
C THR A 281 18.33 -19.79 -12.19
N SER A 282 17.96 -20.89 -11.54
CA SER A 282 18.86 -21.98 -11.12
C SER A 282 18.23 -23.31 -11.50
#